data_AF-A0A957Q8D6-F1
#
_entry.id   AF-A0A957Q8D6-F1
#
_cell.length_a   1.000
_cell.length_b   1.000
_cell.length_c   1.000
_cell.angle_alpha   90.00
_cell.angle_beta   90.00
_cell.angle_gamma   90.00
#
_symmetry.space_group_name_H-M   'P 1'
#
loop_
_entity.id
_entity.type
_entity.pdbx_description
1 polymer ?
#
loop_
_entity_poly.entity_id
_entity_poly.type
_entity_poly.pdbx_seq_one_letter_code
_entity_poly.pdbx_strand_id
1 'polypeptide(L)'
;MIINWEFVKQRTLWSYEDLIKKLQQTLRYDFVQQYYNHTMEEAIDYVDEIHTGYLQHRGHRTWLDGLITNFTWLQRAGVENYLDLVEQVDSRESCEHFLKESGFGFPELIETLHYLLRWVLPFPTPLREFFDTADPTQMAYFQALKAQGLTTNLDLLEHGRRAAQRAVLTQGTGIPSTFLLRLIHQSDLARLAYVRGKTVRHLCGGGYDTLDKLATADLQEMEAAMNAYYCSLDKRPQDFKAVVQLGPLIGGARHLPRIVEE
;
A
#
# COMPACT_ATOMS: atom_id res chain seq x y z
N MET A 1 15.20 -13.42 -27.93
CA MET A 1 15.01 -13.87 -26.53
C MET A 1 13.66 -14.55 -26.46
N ILE A 2 13.54 -15.74 -25.85
CA ILE A 2 12.24 -16.41 -25.67
C ILE A 2 11.74 -16.04 -24.28
N ILE A 3 10.67 -15.25 -24.19
CA ILE A 3 10.04 -14.87 -22.92
C ILE A 3 8.98 -15.88 -22.52
N ASN A 4 9.05 -16.36 -21.28
CA ASN A 4 8.02 -17.19 -20.68
C ASN A 4 6.98 -16.33 -19.94
N TRP A 5 5.98 -15.83 -20.66
CA TRP A 5 4.93 -14.97 -20.07
C TRP A 5 4.10 -15.66 -18.97
N GLU A 6 4.01 -17.00 -18.96
CA GLU A 6 3.33 -17.74 -17.88
C GLU A 6 4.05 -17.61 -16.54
N PHE A 7 5.36 -17.34 -16.56
CA PHE A 7 6.13 -17.06 -15.34
C PHE A 7 5.53 -15.88 -14.55
N VAL A 8 5.01 -14.85 -15.24
CA VAL A 8 4.42 -13.67 -14.58
C VAL A 8 3.24 -14.07 -13.71
N LYS A 9 2.34 -14.91 -14.24
CA LYS A 9 1.17 -15.37 -13.50
C LYS A 9 1.54 -16.33 -12.38
N GLN A 10 2.50 -17.23 -12.61
CA GLN A 10 3.00 -18.13 -11.58
C GLN A 10 3.62 -17.36 -10.41
N ARG A 11 4.35 -16.28 -10.70
CA ARG A 11 5.06 -15.53 -9.69
C ARG A 11 4.20 -14.51 -8.96
N THR A 12 3.37 -13.78 -9.70
CA THR A 12 2.67 -12.60 -9.16
C THR A 12 1.20 -12.87 -8.84
N LEU A 13 0.61 -13.91 -9.43
CA LEU A 13 -0.83 -14.22 -9.52
C LEU A 13 -1.60 -13.38 -10.56
N TRP A 14 -0.93 -12.53 -11.33
CA TRP A 14 -1.54 -11.68 -12.36
C TRP A 14 -0.95 -11.96 -13.74
N SER A 15 -1.71 -11.66 -14.80
CA SER A 15 -1.10 -11.51 -16.12
C SER A 15 -0.15 -10.30 -16.10
N TYR A 16 0.72 -10.23 -17.11
CA TYR A 16 1.61 -9.10 -17.27
C TYR A 16 0.84 -7.77 -17.41
N GLU A 17 -0.22 -7.77 -18.21
CA GLU A 17 -1.06 -6.60 -18.46
C GLU A 17 -1.77 -6.14 -17.18
N ASP A 18 -2.27 -7.08 -16.37
CA ASP A 18 -2.93 -6.75 -15.10
C ASP A 18 -1.93 -6.21 -14.07
N LEU A 19 -0.70 -6.75 -14.03
CA LEU A 19 0.37 -6.27 -13.16
C LEU A 19 0.74 -4.83 -13.51
N ILE A 20 1.07 -4.56 -14.78
CA ILE A 20 1.44 -3.23 -15.27
C ILE A 20 0.29 -2.24 -15.03
N LYS A 21 -0.94 -2.60 -15.40
CA LYS A 21 -2.11 -1.74 -15.20
C LYS A 21 -2.28 -1.34 -13.73
N LYS A 22 -2.06 -2.26 -12.79
CA LYS A 22 -2.15 -1.96 -11.35
C LYS A 22 -1.06 -0.98 -10.91
N LEU A 23 0.19 -1.20 -11.33
CA LEU A 23 1.30 -0.31 -11.03
C LEU A 23 1.03 1.11 -11.57
N GLN A 24 0.65 1.22 -12.85
CA GLN A 24 0.28 2.49 -13.48
C GLN A 24 -0.89 3.18 -12.78
N GLN A 25 -1.94 2.44 -12.42
CA GLN A 25 -3.08 3.00 -11.71
C GLN A 25 -2.69 3.64 -10.37
N THR A 26 -1.81 2.99 -9.61
CA THR A 26 -1.32 3.52 -8.34
C THR A 26 -0.34 4.67 -8.51
N LEU A 27 0.53 4.63 -9.52
CA LEU A 27 1.50 5.71 -9.77
C LEU A 27 0.88 6.99 -10.36
N ARG A 28 -0.41 6.99 -10.70
CA ARG A 28 -1.13 8.18 -11.19
C ARG A 28 -1.52 9.18 -10.09
N TYR A 29 -1.47 8.80 -8.82
CA TYR A 29 -1.79 9.70 -7.73
C TYR A 29 -0.58 10.58 -7.40
N ASP A 30 -0.78 11.89 -7.33
CA ASP A 30 0.29 12.86 -7.07
C ASP A 30 0.99 12.57 -5.74
N PHE A 31 0.24 12.21 -4.70
CA PHE A 31 0.86 11.85 -3.42
C PHE A 31 1.67 10.56 -3.50
N VAL A 32 1.27 9.60 -4.34
CA VAL A 32 2.05 8.37 -4.53
C VAL A 32 3.36 8.71 -5.23
N GLN A 33 3.34 9.53 -6.27
CA GLN A 33 4.57 9.99 -6.91
C GLN A 33 5.48 10.72 -5.93
N GLN A 34 4.91 11.61 -5.12
CA GLN A 34 5.67 12.41 -4.16
C GLN A 34 6.39 11.56 -3.08
N TYR A 35 5.74 10.50 -2.59
CA TYR A 35 6.21 9.78 -1.40
C TYR A 35 6.70 8.34 -1.64
N TYR A 36 6.41 7.78 -2.81
CA TYR A 36 6.71 6.38 -3.12
C TYR A 36 7.44 6.16 -4.44
N ASN A 37 7.48 7.14 -5.35
CA ASN A 37 8.19 7.01 -6.61
C ASN A 37 9.70 7.23 -6.42
N HIS A 38 10.32 6.33 -5.67
CA HIS A 38 11.74 6.38 -5.36
C HIS A 38 12.57 6.31 -6.64
N THR A 39 13.65 7.08 -6.64
CA THR A 39 14.76 6.87 -7.57
C THR A 39 15.36 5.47 -7.35
N MET A 40 16.10 4.94 -8.33
CA MET A 40 16.74 3.63 -8.15
C MET A 40 17.74 3.58 -6.99
N GLU A 41 18.34 4.73 -6.62
CA GLU A 41 19.21 4.85 -5.45
C GLU A 41 18.39 4.76 -4.16
N GLU A 42 17.34 5.56 -4.01
CA GLU A 42 16.42 5.49 -2.86
C GLU A 42 15.74 4.12 -2.76
N ALA A 43 15.49 3.45 -3.89
CA ALA A 43 14.92 2.10 -3.92
C ALA A 43 15.81 1.06 -3.23
N ILE A 44 17.14 1.20 -3.33
CA ILE A 44 18.10 0.32 -2.66
C ILE A 44 17.97 0.47 -1.14
N ASP A 45 17.95 1.71 -0.64
CA ASP A 45 17.79 1.99 0.79
C ASP A 45 16.42 1.51 1.30
N TYR A 46 15.37 1.71 0.49
CA TYR A 46 14.02 1.29 0.83
C TYR A 46 13.85 -0.24 0.97
N VAL A 47 14.66 -1.04 0.26
CA VAL A 47 14.67 -2.51 0.45
C VAL A 47 15.04 -2.87 1.88
N ASP A 48 16.02 -2.19 2.48
CA ASP A 48 16.42 -2.42 3.87
C ASP A 48 15.34 -1.92 4.85
N GLU A 49 14.64 -0.82 4.56
CA GLU A 49 13.51 -0.37 5.39
C GLU A 49 12.36 -1.39 5.41
N ILE A 50 12.02 -1.97 4.25
CA ILE A 50 11.02 -3.05 4.17
C ILE A 50 11.50 -4.28 4.95
N HIS A 51 12.80 -4.56 4.94
CA HIS A 51 13.38 -5.65 5.72
C HIS A 51 13.24 -5.42 7.22
N THR A 52 13.61 -4.24 7.73
CA THR A 52 13.52 -3.92 9.16
C THR A 52 12.09 -3.69 9.62
N GLY A 53 11.18 -3.34 8.72
CA GLY A 53 9.75 -3.18 9.00
C GLY A 53 8.95 -4.48 8.84
N TYR A 54 8.47 -4.72 7.63
CA TYR A 54 7.52 -5.81 7.35
C TYR A 54 8.13 -7.21 7.46
N LEU A 55 9.42 -7.36 7.13
CA LEU A 55 10.06 -8.67 6.95
C LEU A 55 11.05 -9.03 8.07
N GLN A 56 11.04 -8.31 9.19
CA GLN A 56 12.00 -8.45 10.31
C GLN A 56 12.13 -9.87 10.91
N HIS A 57 11.16 -10.76 10.63
CA HIS A 57 11.15 -12.15 11.10
C HIS A 57 11.17 -13.18 9.98
N ARG A 58 11.40 -12.74 8.73
CA ARG A 58 11.38 -13.61 7.57
C ARG A 58 12.78 -13.69 6.97
N GLY A 59 13.33 -14.90 6.87
CA GLY A 59 14.69 -15.17 6.39
C GLY A 59 14.90 -14.95 4.88
N HIS A 60 14.43 -13.83 4.33
CA HIS A 60 14.46 -13.54 2.89
C HIS A 60 15.70 -12.74 2.45
N ARG A 61 16.82 -12.77 3.19
CA ARG A 61 17.97 -11.90 2.90
C ARG A 61 18.48 -12.05 1.46
N THR A 62 18.63 -13.29 0.98
CA THR A 62 19.08 -13.55 -0.41
C THR A 62 18.15 -12.96 -1.47
N TRP A 63 16.84 -12.95 -1.24
CA TRP A 63 15.89 -12.35 -2.18
C TRP A 63 15.99 -10.82 -2.18
N LEU A 64 16.20 -10.20 -1.01
CA LEU A 64 16.40 -8.76 -0.86
C LEU A 64 17.72 -8.32 -1.49
N ASP A 65 18.81 -9.07 -1.30
CA ASP A 65 20.10 -8.79 -1.95
C ASP A 65 19.97 -8.87 -3.50
N GLY A 66 19.11 -9.76 -4.00
CA GLY A 66 18.72 -9.81 -5.41
C GLY A 66 18.01 -8.53 -5.88
N LEU A 67 17.09 -7.99 -5.09
CA LEU A 67 16.42 -6.71 -5.42
C LEU A 67 17.39 -5.53 -5.43
N ILE A 68 18.31 -5.46 -4.48
CA ILE A 68 19.38 -4.43 -4.46
C ILE A 68 20.22 -4.51 -5.74
N THR A 69 20.58 -5.74 -6.14
CA THR A 69 21.31 -5.98 -7.39
C THR A 69 20.49 -5.50 -8.60
N ASN A 70 19.19 -5.79 -8.63
CA ASN A 70 18.28 -5.34 -9.68
C ASN A 70 18.20 -3.82 -9.77
N PHE A 71 17.99 -3.10 -8.66
CA PHE A 71 17.89 -1.64 -8.67
C PHE A 71 19.21 -0.97 -9.05
N THR A 72 20.34 -1.49 -8.57
CA THR A 72 21.68 -1.02 -8.98
C THR A 72 21.87 -1.18 -10.49
N TRP A 73 21.38 -2.29 -11.04
CA TRP A 73 21.45 -2.56 -12.47
C TRP A 73 20.58 -1.57 -13.26
N LEU A 74 19.32 -1.40 -12.86
CA LEU A 74 18.36 -0.49 -13.51
C LEU A 74 18.86 0.95 -13.52
N GLN A 75 19.48 1.39 -12.42
CA GLN A 75 20.14 2.70 -12.33
C GLN A 75 21.21 2.87 -13.42
N ARG A 76 22.07 1.85 -13.62
CA ARG A 76 23.12 1.87 -14.65
C ARG A 76 22.58 1.86 -16.07
N ALA A 77 21.39 1.31 -16.26
CA ALA A 77 20.68 1.34 -17.53
C ALA A 77 19.92 2.65 -17.78
N GLY A 78 20.03 3.63 -16.88
CA GLY A 78 19.41 4.94 -17.02
C GLY A 78 17.94 4.96 -16.64
N VAL A 79 17.43 3.95 -15.92
CA VAL A 79 16.08 4.01 -15.35
C VAL A 79 16.13 4.90 -14.11
N GLU A 80 15.36 5.99 -14.13
CA GLU A 80 15.45 7.04 -13.11
C GLU A 80 14.73 6.66 -11.81
N ASN A 81 13.49 6.19 -11.93
CA ASN A 81 12.59 5.90 -10.80
C ASN A 81 11.55 4.83 -11.18
N TYR A 82 10.64 4.49 -10.25
CA TYR A 82 9.64 3.43 -10.50
C TYR A 82 8.65 3.76 -11.60
N LEU A 83 8.22 5.01 -11.74
CA LEU A 83 7.32 5.43 -12.80
C LEU A 83 7.99 5.25 -14.17
N ASP A 84 9.22 5.73 -14.30
CA ASP A 84 10.02 5.55 -15.51
C ASP A 84 10.19 4.06 -15.86
N LEU A 85 10.52 3.21 -14.89
CA LEU A 85 10.57 1.76 -15.11
C LEU A 85 9.25 1.22 -15.69
N VAL A 86 8.12 1.55 -15.04
CA VAL A 86 6.80 1.03 -15.43
C VAL A 86 6.37 1.55 -16.80
N GLU A 87 6.74 2.78 -17.17
CA GLU A 87 6.48 3.35 -18.49
C GLU A 87 7.34 2.68 -19.57
N GLN A 88 8.62 2.41 -19.31
CA GLN A 88 9.50 1.71 -20.24
C GLN A 88 9.05 0.26 -20.52
N VAL A 89 8.28 -0.35 -19.61
CA VAL A 89 7.76 -1.72 -19.76
C VAL A 89 6.22 -1.76 -19.73
N ASP A 90 5.56 -0.76 -20.28
CA ASP A 90 4.09 -0.63 -20.23
C ASP A 90 3.31 -1.68 -21.07
N SER A 91 4.00 -2.37 -21.96
CA SER A 91 3.44 -3.37 -22.87
C SER A 91 4.44 -4.52 -23.08
N ARG A 92 3.98 -5.66 -23.62
CA ARG A 92 4.89 -6.78 -23.92
C ARG A 92 5.98 -6.40 -24.91
N GLU A 93 5.62 -5.60 -25.91
CA GLU A 93 6.56 -5.11 -26.93
C GLU A 93 7.61 -4.18 -26.30
N SER A 94 7.17 -3.19 -25.51
CA SER A 94 8.06 -2.28 -24.78
C SER A 94 9.00 -3.06 -23.83
N CYS A 95 8.47 -4.08 -23.14
CA CYS A 95 9.23 -4.96 -22.27
C CYS A 95 10.28 -5.78 -23.02
N GLU A 96 9.91 -6.42 -24.13
CA GLU A 96 10.85 -7.17 -24.98
C GLU A 96 11.97 -6.27 -25.50
N HIS A 97 11.62 -5.05 -25.92
CA HIS A 97 12.58 -4.05 -26.36
C HIS A 97 13.52 -3.63 -25.22
N PHE A 98 12.96 -3.25 -24.07
CA PHE A 98 13.72 -2.88 -22.87
C PHE A 98 14.72 -3.96 -22.49
N LEU A 99 14.29 -5.22 -22.39
CA LEU A 99 15.15 -6.34 -21.99
C LEU A 99 16.26 -6.60 -23.02
N LYS A 100 15.99 -6.39 -24.31
CA LYS A 100 16.97 -6.57 -25.37
C LYS A 100 18.04 -5.47 -25.35
N GLU A 101 17.65 -4.22 -25.22
CA GLU A 101 18.57 -3.07 -25.22
C GLU A 101 19.38 -2.99 -23.94
N SER A 102 18.70 -3.21 -22.81
CA SER A 102 19.30 -3.12 -21.49
C SER A 102 20.17 -4.36 -21.20
N GLY A 103 19.73 -5.56 -21.63
CA GLY A 103 20.34 -6.82 -21.23
C GLY A 103 19.89 -7.30 -19.84
N PHE A 104 18.87 -6.64 -19.27
CA PHE A 104 18.27 -7.04 -18.01
C PHE A 104 17.50 -8.36 -18.13
N GLY A 105 17.47 -9.14 -17.06
CA GLY A 105 16.81 -10.44 -17.07
C GLY A 105 15.30 -10.34 -16.88
N PHE A 106 14.54 -11.14 -17.64
CA PHE A 106 13.08 -11.16 -17.53
C PHE A 106 12.60 -11.61 -16.14
N PRO A 107 13.12 -12.70 -15.53
CA PRO A 107 12.72 -13.07 -14.16
C PRO A 107 12.98 -11.96 -13.16
N GLU A 108 14.13 -11.30 -13.23
CA GLU A 108 14.55 -10.20 -12.37
C GLU A 108 13.60 -9.00 -12.50
N LEU A 109 13.21 -8.64 -13.72
CA LEU A 109 12.20 -7.60 -13.95
C LEU A 109 10.86 -7.95 -13.29
N ILE A 110 10.39 -9.18 -13.46
CA ILE A 110 9.11 -9.61 -12.87
C ILE A 110 9.18 -9.63 -11.34
N GLU A 111 10.30 -10.05 -10.75
CA GLU A 111 10.53 -9.95 -9.29
C GLU A 111 10.47 -8.50 -8.82
N THR A 112 11.13 -7.58 -9.54
CA THR A 112 11.14 -6.15 -9.21
C THR A 112 9.72 -5.58 -9.27
N LEU A 113 8.99 -5.77 -10.37
CA LEU A 113 7.61 -5.27 -10.51
C LEU A 113 6.67 -5.88 -9.46
N HIS A 114 6.86 -7.16 -9.12
CA HIS A 114 6.11 -7.83 -8.08
C HIS A 114 6.39 -7.26 -6.69
N TYR A 115 7.66 -6.98 -6.40
CA TYR A 115 8.09 -6.32 -5.16
C TYR A 115 7.46 -4.94 -5.04
N LEU A 116 7.52 -4.11 -6.09
CA LEU A 116 6.90 -2.79 -6.11
C LEU A 116 5.42 -2.86 -5.77
N LEU A 117 4.69 -3.77 -6.43
CA LEU A 117 3.26 -3.92 -6.19
C LEU A 117 2.99 -4.41 -4.76
N ARG A 118 3.74 -5.38 -4.23
CA ARG A 118 3.40 -6.04 -2.95
C ARG A 118 3.84 -5.28 -1.71
N TRP A 119 4.94 -4.55 -1.79
CA TRP A 119 5.64 -4.04 -0.61
C TRP A 119 5.85 -2.54 -0.61
N VAL A 120 5.96 -1.93 -1.80
CA VAL A 120 6.28 -0.50 -1.92
C VAL A 120 5.01 0.31 -2.12
N LEU A 121 4.27 0.05 -3.20
CA LEU A 121 3.16 0.88 -3.60
C LEU A 121 1.89 0.56 -2.80
N PRO A 122 1.14 1.58 -2.35
CA PRO A 122 -0.10 1.35 -1.62
C PRO A 122 -1.17 0.77 -2.56
N PHE A 123 -1.92 -0.22 -2.07
CA PHE A 123 -3.00 -0.80 -2.88
C PHE A 123 -4.29 0.02 -2.77
N PRO A 124 -5.00 0.22 -3.90
CA PRO A 124 -6.37 0.71 -3.84
C PRO A 124 -7.25 -0.30 -3.11
N THR A 125 -7.94 0.16 -2.07
CA THR A 125 -8.94 -0.55 -1.29
C THR A 125 -10.28 0.15 -1.51
N PRO A 126 -11.35 -0.57 -1.89
CA PRO A 126 -12.67 0.03 -2.05
C PRO A 126 -13.08 0.79 -0.79
N LEU A 127 -13.46 2.06 -0.95
CA LEU A 127 -13.74 2.94 0.18
C LEU A 127 -14.94 2.44 1.00
N ARG A 128 -15.87 1.71 0.37
CA ARG A 128 -17.00 1.04 1.03
C ARG A 128 -16.59 0.14 2.19
N GLU A 129 -15.39 -0.45 2.16
CA GLU A 129 -14.95 -1.36 3.23
C GLU A 129 -14.77 -0.67 4.59
N PHE A 130 -14.65 0.66 4.62
CA PHE A 130 -14.49 1.46 5.84
C PHE A 130 -15.81 1.99 6.43
N PHE A 131 -16.93 1.74 5.75
CA PHE A 131 -18.26 2.14 6.23
C PHE A 131 -18.98 0.97 6.90
N ASP A 132 -19.80 1.29 7.90
CA ASP A 132 -20.82 0.38 8.37
C ASP A 132 -21.99 0.36 7.38
N THR A 133 -22.19 -0.76 6.69
CA THR A 133 -23.25 -0.91 5.70
C THR A 133 -24.64 -1.01 6.30
N ALA A 134 -24.76 -1.21 7.60
CA ALA A 134 -26.04 -1.22 8.31
C ALA A 134 -26.48 0.19 8.77
N ASP A 135 -25.56 1.16 8.80
CA ASP A 135 -25.83 2.55 9.20
C ASP A 135 -26.24 3.38 7.97
N PRO A 136 -27.52 3.81 7.86
CA PRO A 136 -28.00 4.59 6.72
C PRO A 136 -27.27 5.92 6.55
N THR A 137 -26.81 6.54 7.64
CA THR A 137 -26.09 7.81 7.62
C THR A 137 -24.73 7.63 6.96
N GLN A 138 -23.99 6.61 7.38
CA GLN A 138 -22.71 6.24 6.79
C GLN A 138 -22.83 5.87 5.32
N MET A 139 -23.88 5.14 4.95
CA MET A 139 -24.12 4.81 3.55
C MET A 139 -24.46 6.05 2.71
N ALA A 140 -25.17 7.04 3.26
CA ALA A 140 -25.38 8.32 2.59
C ALA A 140 -24.06 9.07 2.34
N TYR A 141 -23.16 9.09 3.34
CA TYR A 141 -21.82 9.67 3.18
C TYR A 141 -20.99 8.95 2.10
N PHE A 142 -21.03 7.61 2.06
CA PHE A 142 -20.37 6.85 1.00
C PHE A 142 -20.92 7.21 -0.39
N GLN A 143 -22.25 7.35 -0.55
CA GLN A 143 -22.83 7.76 -1.83
C GLN A 143 -22.41 9.19 -2.22
N ALA A 144 -22.31 10.11 -1.26
CA ALA A 144 -21.85 11.47 -1.52
C ALA A 144 -20.40 11.51 -2.04
N LEU A 145 -19.49 10.75 -1.42
CA LEU A 145 -18.10 10.61 -1.87
C LEU A 145 -18.01 9.94 -3.25
N LYS A 146 -18.79 8.87 -3.45
CA LYS A 146 -18.86 8.17 -4.74
C LYS A 146 -19.36 9.08 -5.87
N ALA A 147 -20.32 9.97 -5.58
CA ALA A 147 -20.82 10.94 -6.56
C ALA A 147 -19.74 11.96 -6.99
N GLN A 148 -18.71 12.17 -6.16
CA GLN A 148 -17.51 12.95 -6.50
C GLN A 148 -16.40 12.11 -7.15
N GLY A 149 -16.63 10.83 -7.45
CA GLY A 149 -15.64 9.93 -8.02
C GLY A 149 -14.68 9.31 -7.00
N LEU A 150 -14.85 9.56 -5.70
CA LEU A 150 -13.98 9.04 -4.65
C LEU A 150 -14.44 7.63 -4.25
N THR A 151 -13.78 6.61 -4.78
CA THR A 151 -14.24 5.21 -4.65
C THR A 151 -13.25 4.30 -3.94
N THR A 152 -12.02 4.75 -3.74
CA THR A 152 -10.93 4.02 -3.07
C THR A 152 -10.29 4.85 -1.96
N ASN A 153 -9.51 4.19 -1.09
CA ASN A 153 -8.68 4.88 -0.09
C ASN A 153 -7.69 5.87 -0.74
N LEU A 154 -7.13 5.54 -1.91
CA LEU A 154 -6.17 6.43 -2.59
C LEU A 154 -6.86 7.67 -3.15
N ASP A 155 -8.06 7.54 -3.72
CA ASP A 155 -8.87 8.70 -4.13
C ASP A 155 -9.11 9.64 -2.94
N LEU A 156 -9.49 9.09 -1.79
CA LEU A 156 -9.77 9.90 -0.61
C LEU A 156 -8.50 10.57 -0.06
N LEU A 157 -7.35 9.90 -0.08
CA LEU A 157 -6.08 10.50 0.35
C LEU A 157 -5.60 11.57 -0.64
N GLU A 158 -5.83 11.40 -1.94
CA GLU A 158 -5.51 12.43 -2.94
C GLU A 158 -6.29 13.72 -2.69
N HIS A 159 -7.55 13.60 -2.27
CA HIS A 159 -8.45 14.74 -2.10
C HIS A 159 -8.74 15.12 -0.65
N GLY A 160 -8.11 14.50 0.34
CA GLY A 160 -8.46 14.68 1.76
C GLY A 160 -7.28 14.66 2.73
N ARG A 161 -6.06 14.30 2.32
CA ARG A 161 -4.94 14.18 3.27
C ARG A 161 -4.58 15.51 3.96
N ARG A 162 -4.81 16.66 3.32
CA ARG A 162 -4.54 18.00 3.88
C ARG A 162 -5.79 18.65 4.48
N ALA A 163 -5.61 19.50 5.50
CA ALA A 163 -6.71 20.18 6.18
C ALA A 163 -7.59 21.02 5.23
N ALA A 164 -6.95 21.77 4.32
CA ALA A 164 -7.66 22.56 3.31
C ALA A 164 -8.48 21.69 2.35
N GLN A 165 -7.97 20.52 1.96
CA GLN A 165 -8.68 19.59 1.08
C GLN A 165 -9.89 18.97 1.79
N ARG A 166 -9.74 18.62 3.09
CA ARG A 166 -10.87 18.16 3.92
C ARG A 166 -11.98 19.20 4.01
N ALA A 167 -11.64 20.48 4.18
CA ALA A 167 -12.62 21.54 4.24
C ALA A 167 -13.47 21.62 2.95
N VAL A 168 -12.81 21.49 1.77
CA VAL A 168 -13.49 21.42 0.47
C VAL A 168 -14.41 20.19 0.39
N LEU A 169 -13.94 19.01 0.81
CA LEU A 169 -14.75 17.80 0.83
C LEU A 169 -15.96 17.92 1.76
N THR A 170 -15.78 18.44 2.98
CA THR A 170 -16.89 18.68 3.91
C THR A 170 -17.93 19.62 3.32
N GLN A 171 -17.51 20.72 2.69
CA GLN A 171 -18.41 21.64 2.03
C GLN A 171 -19.15 20.99 0.84
N GLY A 172 -18.43 20.21 0.01
CA GLY A 172 -19.00 19.60 -1.19
C GLY A 172 -19.87 18.36 -0.94
N THR A 173 -19.71 17.69 0.19
CA THR A 173 -20.42 16.43 0.51
C THR A 173 -21.40 16.56 1.68
N GLY A 174 -21.27 17.59 2.51
CA GLY A 174 -21.98 17.72 3.78
C GLY A 174 -21.52 16.75 4.88
N ILE A 175 -20.43 16.00 4.65
CA ILE A 175 -19.90 15.05 5.63
C ILE A 175 -19.22 15.81 6.77
N PRO A 176 -19.55 15.52 8.05
CA PRO A 176 -18.90 16.15 9.19
C PRO A 176 -17.38 15.98 9.15
N SER A 177 -16.65 17.07 9.39
CA SER A 177 -15.18 17.08 9.33
C SER A 177 -14.54 16.01 10.22
N THR A 178 -15.12 15.75 11.39
CA THR A 178 -14.62 14.71 12.32
C THR A 178 -14.79 13.30 11.77
N PHE A 179 -15.91 13.03 11.08
CA PHE A 179 -16.12 11.75 10.40
C PHE A 179 -15.14 11.59 9.24
N LEU A 180 -14.95 12.66 8.46
CA LEU A 180 -14.06 12.65 7.31
C LEU A 180 -12.60 12.41 7.73
N LEU A 181 -12.11 13.10 8.77
CA LEU A 181 -10.76 12.89 9.29
C LEU A 181 -10.55 11.44 9.75
N ARG A 182 -11.51 10.86 10.47
CA ARG A 182 -11.47 9.44 10.86
C ARG A 182 -11.38 8.52 9.65
N LEU A 183 -12.19 8.76 8.61
CA LEU A 183 -12.19 7.96 7.37
C LEU A 183 -10.85 8.10 6.62
N ILE A 184 -10.22 9.27 6.67
CA ILE A 184 -8.90 9.52 6.11
C ILE A 184 -7.83 8.72 6.86
N HIS A 185 -7.82 8.71 8.19
CA HIS A 185 -6.88 7.86 8.93
C HIS A 185 -7.10 6.36 8.67
N GLN A 186 -8.35 5.92 8.52
CA GLN A 186 -8.65 4.53 8.11
C GLN A 186 -8.11 4.21 6.72
N SER A 187 -8.24 5.16 5.78
CA SER A 187 -7.69 5.06 4.43
C SER A 187 -6.16 5.06 4.43
N ASP A 188 -5.56 5.81 5.35
CA ASP A 188 -4.12 5.92 5.57
C ASP A 188 -3.54 4.60 6.12
N LEU A 189 -4.19 3.99 7.11
CA LEU A 189 -3.83 2.66 7.62
C LEU A 189 -3.89 1.59 6.53
N ALA A 190 -4.83 1.71 5.58
CA ALA A 190 -4.95 0.78 4.46
C ALA A 190 -3.82 0.88 3.42
N ARG A 191 -2.88 1.83 3.56
CA ARG A 191 -1.64 1.86 2.76
C ARG A 191 -0.66 0.76 3.17
N LEU A 192 -0.76 0.25 4.40
CA LEU A 192 0.12 -0.83 4.87
C LEU A 192 -0.05 -2.09 4.02
N ALA A 193 1.05 -2.81 3.79
CA ALA A 193 1.03 -4.03 2.99
C ALA A 193 0.03 -5.04 3.57
N TYR A 194 -0.86 -5.56 2.71
CA TYR A 194 -1.92 -6.52 3.06
C TYR A 194 -2.97 -6.03 4.07
N VAL A 195 -3.05 -4.73 4.33
CA VAL A 195 -4.10 -4.16 5.20
C VAL A 195 -5.30 -3.72 4.36
N ARG A 196 -6.47 -4.25 4.71
CA ARG A 196 -7.77 -3.96 4.07
C ARG A 196 -8.81 -3.57 5.13
N GLY A 197 -10.05 -3.24 4.73
CA GLY A 197 -11.03 -2.65 5.65
C GLY A 197 -11.34 -3.49 6.89
N LYS A 198 -11.32 -4.83 6.78
CA LYS A 198 -11.48 -5.71 7.96
C LYS A 198 -10.33 -5.53 8.97
N THR A 199 -9.09 -5.50 8.50
CA THR A 199 -7.91 -5.30 9.35
C THR A 199 -7.93 -3.90 9.97
N VAL A 200 -8.23 -2.87 9.17
CA VAL A 200 -8.37 -1.49 9.66
C VAL A 200 -9.43 -1.39 10.76
N ARG A 201 -10.60 -2.02 10.57
CA ARG A 201 -11.66 -2.06 11.59
C ARG A 201 -11.18 -2.69 12.90
N HIS A 202 -10.38 -3.75 12.83
CA HIS A 202 -9.83 -4.36 14.02
C HIS A 202 -8.79 -3.48 14.71
N LEU A 203 -7.90 -2.83 13.94
CA LEU A 203 -6.92 -1.88 14.48
C LEU A 203 -7.61 -0.71 15.19
N CYS A 204 -8.59 -0.08 14.55
CA CYS A 204 -9.38 1.00 15.16
C CYS A 204 -10.10 0.53 16.43
N GLY A 205 -10.69 -0.67 16.42
CA GLY A 205 -11.37 -1.23 17.59
C GLY A 205 -10.44 -1.51 18.76
N GLY A 206 -9.16 -1.83 18.48
CA GLY A 206 -8.11 -1.94 19.49
C GLY A 206 -7.47 -0.60 19.90
N GLY A 207 -7.96 0.54 19.40
CA GLY A 207 -7.45 1.87 19.74
C GLY A 207 -6.33 2.40 18.84
N TYR A 208 -5.96 1.68 17.79
CA TYR A 208 -4.91 2.05 16.82
C TYR A 208 -5.53 2.58 15.53
N ASP A 209 -6.25 3.70 15.65
CA ASP A 209 -7.03 4.33 14.57
C ASP A 209 -6.27 5.34 13.72
N THR A 210 -4.98 5.58 14.01
CA THR A 210 -4.08 6.41 13.19
C THR A 210 -2.75 5.67 12.94
N LEU A 211 -2.06 6.05 11.86
CA LEU A 211 -0.75 5.48 11.54
C LEU A 211 0.29 5.78 12.62
N ASP A 212 0.23 6.97 13.24
CA ASP A 212 1.14 7.36 14.32
C ASP A 212 1.00 6.48 15.55
N LYS A 213 -0.24 6.24 16.01
CA LYS A 213 -0.49 5.33 17.14
C LYS A 213 0.07 3.95 16.88
N LEU A 214 -0.02 3.45 15.65
CA LEU A 214 0.51 2.16 15.27
C LEU A 214 2.05 2.14 15.22
N ALA A 215 2.68 3.18 14.69
CA ALA A 215 4.13 3.26 14.56
C ALA A 215 4.84 3.38 15.92
N THR A 216 4.22 4.07 16.88
CA THR A 216 4.74 4.24 18.25
C THR A 216 4.28 3.13 19.20
N ALA A 217 3.49 2.17 18.73
CA ALA A 217 2.98 1.11 19.59
C ALA A 217 4.11 0.24 20.16
N ASP A 218 4.00 -0.10 21.43
CA ASP A 218 4.66 -1.26 22.00
C ASP A 218 3.90 -2.54 21.61
N LEU A 219 4.64 -3.60 21.27
CA LEU A 219 4.03 -4.84 20.78
C LEU A 219 3.21 -5.53 21.87
N GLN A 220 3.67 -5.56 23.11
CA GLN A 220 2.98 -6.24 24.20
C GLN A 220 1.71 -5.48 24.59
N GLU A 221 1.79 -4.15 24.65
CA GLU A 221 0.63 -3.29 24.90
C GLU A 221 -0.42 -3.46 23.79
N MET A 222 0.02 -3.48 22.52
CA MET A 222 -0.86 -3.72 21.38
C MET A 222 -1.51 -5.10 21.42
N GLU A 223 -0.76 -6.15 21.75
CA GLU A 223 -1.32 -7.50 21.93
C GLU A 223 -2.40 -7.54 23.01
N ALA A 224 -2.17 -6.87 24.15
CA ALA A 224 -3.13 -6.79 25.24
C ALA A 224 -4.39 -6.01 24.85
N ALA A 225 -4.24 -4.85 24.21
CA ALA A 225 -5.36 -4.02 23.74
C ALA A 225 -6.20 -4.72 22.68
N MET A 226 -5.55 -5.34 21.69
CA MET A 226 -6.24 -6.12 20.65
C MET A 226 -6.96 -7.33 21.24
N ASN A 227 -6.37 -8.03 22.21
CA ASN A 227 -7.03 -9.12 22.92
C ASN A 227 -8.29 -8.65 23.67
N ALA A 228 -8.21 -7.54 24.41
CA ALA A 228 -9.37 -6.97 25.10
C ALA A 228 -10.50 -6.63 24.10
N TYR A 229 -10.17 -6.01 22.98
CA TYR A 229 -11.12 -5.72 21.91
C TYR A 229 -11.73 -7.01 21.32
N TYR A 230 -10.93 -8.03 20.99
CA TYR A 230 -11.46 -9.28 20.45
C TYR A 230 -12.39 -10.01 21.43
N CYS A 231 -12.06 -10.02 22.72
CA CYS A 231 -12.94 -10.55 23.76
C CYS A 231 -14.28 -9.80 23.82
N SER A 232 -14.29 -8.47 23.58
CA SER A 232 -15.54 -7.69 23.50
C SER A 232 -16.44 -8.07 22.31
N LEU A 233 -15.90 -8.82 21.33
CA LEU A 233 -16.61 -9.35 20.18
C LEU A 233 -16.93 -10.85 20.31
N ASP A 234 -16.75 -11.44 21.50
CA ASP A 234 -16.82 -12.89 21.73
C ASP A 234 -15.86 -13.69 20.82
N LYS A 235 -14.67 -13.15 20.57
CA LYS A 235 -13.59 -13.77 19.78
C LYS A 235 -12.31 -13.90 20.58
N ARG A 236 -11.40 -14.74 20.08
CA ARG A 236 -10.07 -14.95 20.69
C ARG A 236 -8.96 -14.50 19.74
N PRO A 237 -7.78 -14.11 20.24
CA PRO A 237 -6.65 -13.71 19.39
C PRO A 237 -6.23 -14.76 18.36
N GLN A 238 -6.36 -16.05 18.69
CA GLN A 238 -6.03 -17.14 17.76
C GLN A 238 -6.90 -17.11 16.51
N ASP A 239 -8.12 -16.57 16.59
CA ASP A 239 -9.04 -16.45 15.45
C ASP A 239 -8.55 -15.42 14.41
N PHE A 240 -7.59 -14.56 14.78
CA PHE A 240 -7.08 -13.46 13.94
C PHE A 240 -5.58 -13.53 13.68
N LYS A 241 -4.82 -14.35 14.42
CA LYS A 241 -3.35 -14.41 14.35
C LYS A 241 -2.80 -14.71 12.95
N ALA A 242 -3.54 -15.45 12.12
CA ALA A 242 -3.17 -15.73 10.74
C ALA A 242 -3.35 -14.53 9.79
N VAL A 243 -4.19 -13.57 10.17
CA VAL A 243 -4.64 -12.45 9.30
C VAL A 243 -4.04 -11.11 9.75
N VAL A 244 -3.75 -10.96 11.04
CA VAL A 244 -3.20 -9.71 11.62
C VAL A 244 -1.90 -10.03 12.36
N GLN A 245 -0.77 -9.76 11.70
CA GLN A 245 0.56 -9.90 12.31
C GLN A 245 1.00 -8.55 12.86
N LEU A 246 0.84 -8.33 14.16
CA LEU A 246 1.03 -7.02 14.79
C LEU A 246 2.45 -6.48 14.66
N GLY A 247 3.48 -7.30 14.89
CA GLY A 247 4.88 -6.91 14.74
C GLY A 247 5.20 -6.30 13.36
N PRO A 248 4.95 -7.02 12.24
CA PRO A 248 5.08 -6.47 10.89
C PRO A 248 4.24 -5.21 10.61
N LEU A 249 3.05 -5.08 11.21
CA LEU A 249 2.23 -3.87 11.05
C LEU A 249 2.86 -2.66 11.74
N ILE A 250 3.35 -2.82 12.97
CA ILE A 250 4.09 -1.78 13.69
C ILE A 250 5.36 -1.40 12.91
N GLY A 251 6.13 -2.41 12.48
CA GLY A 251 7.35 -2.23 11.68
C GLY A 251 7.06 -1.45 10.39
N GLY A 252 6.07 -1.87 9.61
CA GLY A 252 5.63 -1.16 8.41
C GLY A 252 5.20 0.28 8.71
N ALA A 253 4.41 0.51 9.75
CA ALA A 253 3.92 1.85 10.11
C ALA A 253 5.05 2.83 10.48
N ARG A 254 6.19 2.33 10.98
CA ARG A 254 7.37 3.17 11.27
C ARG A 254 8.05 3.71 10.01
N HIS A 255 8.01 2.97 8.91
CA HIS A 255 8.66 3.34 7.65
C HIS A 255 7.72 3.99 6.63
N LEU A 256 6.40 3.94 6.84
CA LEU A 256 5.47 4.60 5.93
C LEU A 256 5.57 6.13 6.03
N PRO A 257 5.52 6.85 4.89
CA PRO A 257 5.54 8.31 4.90
C PRO A 257 4.28 8.86 5.60
N ARG A 258 4.46 9.94 6.36
CA ARG A 258 3.36 10.70 6.99
C ARG A 258 2.79 11.69 5.99
N ILE A 259 1.55 11.44 5.57
CA ILE A 259 0.91 12.21 4.50
C ILE A 259 -0.37 12.92 4.94
N VAL A 260 -0.93 12.54 6.09
CA VAL A 260 -2.16 13.12 6.64
C VAL A 260 -1.80 14.24 7.61
N GLU A 261 -2.33 15.43 7.38
CA GLU A 261 -2.30 16.54 8.32
C GLU A 261 -3.43 16.36 9.34
N GLU A 262 -3.18 16.66 10.61
CA GLU A 262 -4.21 16.70 11.67
C GLU A 262 -5.20 17.86 11.47
#